data_AF-A0A3S2MVQ7-F1
#
_entry.id   AF-A0A3S2MVQ7-F1
#
_cell.length_a   1.000
_cell.length_b   1.000
_cell.length_c   1.000
_cell.angle_alpha   90.00
_cell.angle_beta   90.00
_cell.angle_gamma   90.00
#
_symmetry.space_group_name_H-M   'P 1'
#
loop_
_entity.id
_entity.type
_entity.pdbx_description
1 polymer ?
#
loop_
_entity_poly.entity_id
_entity_poly.type
_entity_poly.pdbx_seq_one_letter_code
_entity_poly.pdbx_strand_id
1 'polypeptide(L)'
;MFSLGETVEFLIGNPFSTPVGQRIERATSGSLQVEDWGLNMEICDIINETDEGPKDAVKAIKKRIVGNKNFREIMLALTVLETCVKNCGHRFHLLVATQDFVEGVLVRSILPKYNPPLPSMTAFSASFSHGLMRFAPTPPCQGWCTSTMT
;
A
#
# COMPACT_ATOMS: atom_id res chain seq x y z
N MET A 1 6.26 -26.06 -14.22
CA MET A 1 7.07 -24.95 -14.77
C MET A 1 6.59 -23.71 -14.03
N PHE A 2 7.32 -23.28 -12.99
CA PHE A 2 6.93 -22.16 -12.14
C PHE A 2 6.99 -20.85 -12.93
N SER A 3 6.03 -19.97 -12.73
CA SER A 3 6.02 -18.64 -13.36
C SER A 3 7.20 -17.83 -12.83
N LEU A 4 7.83 -16.97 -13.66
CA LEU A 4 8.98 -16.13 -13.27
C LEU A 4 8.70 -15.30 -11.99
N GLY A 5 7.44 -15.00 -11.69
CA GLY A 5 7.03 -14.35 -10.44
C GLY A 5 7.17 -15.23 -9.19
N GLU A 6 6.91 -16.54 -9.29
CA GLU A 6 6.98 -17.48 -8.16
C GLU A 6 8.43 -17.79 -7.76
N THR A 7 9.35 -17.85 -8.74
CA THR A 7 10.78 -18.11 -8.51
C THR A 7 11.46 -16.95 -7.78
N VAL A 8 11.03 -15.71 -8.03
CA VAL A 8 11.53 -14.51 -7.34
C VAL A 8 11.01 -14.46 -5.90
N GLU A 9 9.76 -14.85 -5.65
CA GLU A 9 9.21 -14.95 -4.29
C GLU A 9 9.89 -16.06 -3.46
N PHE A 10 10.32 -17.16 -4.09
CA PHE A 10 11.06 -18.22 -3.41
C PHE A 10 12.41 -17.75 -2.86
N LEU A 11 13.09 -16.83 -3.55
CA LEU A 11 14.38 -16.27 -3.11
C LEU A 11 14.23 -15.10 -2.12
N ILE A 12 13.06 -14.45 -2.07
CA ILE A 12 12.81 -13.23 -1.27
C ILE A 12 11.98 -13.53 0.00
N GLY A 13 11.42 -14.73 0.13
CA GLY A 13 10.53 -15.11 1.23
C GLY A 13 9.13 -14.53 1.05
N ASN A 14 8.11 -15.23 1.55
CA ASN A 14 6.72 -14.75 1.45
C ASN A 14 6.53 -13.45 2.26
N PRO A 15 6.13 -12.32 1.65
CA PRO A 15 5.90 -11.06 2.35
C PRO A 15 4.89 -11.14 3.51
N PHE A 16 3.98 -12.12 3.50
CA PHE A 16 3.04 -12.35 4.60
C PHE A 16 3.61 -13.18 5.76
N SER A 17 4.86 -13.65 5.69
CA SER A 17 5.49 -14.39 6.79
C SER A 17 6.08 -13.48 7.87
N THR A 18 6.30 -12.19 7.59
CA THR A 18 6.86 -11.23 8.55
C THR A 18 5.81 -10.80 9.58
N PRO A 19 6.20 -10.27 10.77
CA PRO A 19 5.24 -9.85 11.79
C PRO A 19 4.18 -8.86 11.27
N VAL A 20 4.63 -7.81 10.57
CA VAL A 20 3.72 -6.83 9.94
C VAL A 20 2.96 -7.42 8.76
N GLY A 21 3.60 -8.31 7.98
CA GLY A 21 2.99 -8.97 6.84
C GLY A 21 1.79 -9.83 7.22
N GLN A 22 1.87 -10.58 8.32
CA GLN A 22 0.76 -11.38 8.85
C GLN A 22 -0.42 -10.48 9.27
N ARG A 23 -0.15 -9.30 9.84
CA ARG A 23 -1.21 -8.35 10.20
C ARG A 23 -1.87 -7.75 8.97
N ILE A 24 -1.08 -7.37 7.96
CA ILE A 24 -1.59 -6.88 6.68
C ILE A 24 -2.44 -7.96 6.00
N GLU A 25 -2.01 -9.22 5.98
CA GLU A 25 -2.80 -10.32 5.41
C GLU A 25 -4.17 -10.46 6.09
N ARG A 26 -4.22 -10.38 7.43
CA ARG A 26 -5.47 -10.44 8.19
C ARG A 26 -6.35 -9.22 7.98
N ALA A 27 -5.78 -8.02 8.06
CA ALA A 27 -6.48 -6.74 7.89
C ALA A 27 -7.06 -6.55 6.48
N THR A 28 -6.53 -7.29 5.51
CA THR A 28 -6.94 -7.21 4.10
C THR A 28 -7.65 -8.46 3.62
N SER A 29 -8.12 -9.33 4.53
CA SER A 29 -8.86 -10.54 4.15
C SER A 29 -10.18 -10.20 3.44
N GLY A 30 -10.44 -10.86 2.31
CA GLY A 30 -11.67 -10.70 1.54
C GLY A 30 -12.95 -11.12 2.29
N SER A 31 -12.81 -11.80 3.42
CA SER A 31 -13.93 -12.20 4.29
C SER A 31 -14.38 -11.12 5.29
N LEU A 32 -13.57 -10.08 5.51
CA LEU A 32 -13.91 -9.00 6.45
C LEU A 32 -15.11 -8.21 5.92
N GLN A 33 -16.11 -7.90 6.76
CA GLN A 33 -17.28 -7.10 6.36
C GLN A 33 -17.03 -5.59 6.39
N VAL A 34 -16.08 -5.14 7.19
CA VAL A 34 -15.63 -3.75 7.33
C VAL A 34 -14.14 -3.74 7.66
N GLU A 35 -13.52 -2.56 7.65
CA GLU A 35 -12.14 -2.35 8.06
C GLU A 35 -11.93 -2.76 9.54
N ASP A 36 -10.85 -3.48 9.80
CA ASP A 36 -10.39 -3.75 11.16
C ASP A 36 -9.41 -2.64 11.58
N TRP A 37 -9.95 -1.57 12.16
CA TRP A 37 -9.14 -0.44 12.60
C TRP A 37 -8.15 -0.80 13.71
N GLY A 38 -8.44 -1.83 14.51
CA GLY A 38 -7.50 -2.35 15.51
C GLY A 38 -6.26 -2.91 14.85
N LEU A 39 -6.42 -3.78 13.85
CA LEU A 39 -5.30 -4.29 13.07
C LEU A 39 -4.57 -3.19 12.29
N ASN A 40 -5.29 -2.20 11.74
CA ASN A 40 -4.66 -1.10 11.00
C ASN A 40 -3.74 -0.26 11.90
N MET A 41 -4.12 -0.02 13.15
CA MET A 41 -3.27 0.69 14.11
C MET A 41 -2.11 -0.18 14.58
N GLU A 42 -2.32 -1.47 14.85
CA GLU A 42 -1.23 -2.41 15.18
C GLU A 42 -0.18 -2.47 14.05
N ILE A 43 -0.61 -2.42 12.79
CA ILE A 43 0.30 -2.33 11.64
C ILE A 43 1.16 -1.06 11.72
N CYS A 44 0.56 0.10 12.02
CA CYS A 44 1.29 1.35 12.15
C CYS A 44 2.31 1.32 13.29
N ASP A 45 1.94 0.72 14.43
CA ASP A 45 2.82 0.55 15.58
C ASP A 45 4.04 -0.30 15.19
N ILE A 46 3.83 -1.47 14.55
CA ILE A 46 4.95 -2.32 14.11
C ILE A 46 5.85 -1.59 13.10
N ILE A 47 5.28 -0.82 12.17
CA ILE A 47 6.05 -0.04 11.19
C ILE A 47 6.93 1.01 11.90
N ASN A 48 6.42 1.67 12.92
CA ASN A 48 7.12 2.74 13.62
C ASN A 48 8.15 2.21 14.63
N GLU A 49 7.86 1.09 15.28
CA GLU A 49 8.66 0.56 16.40
C GLU A 49 9.79 -0.39 15.96
N THR A 50 9.71 -0.94 14.74
CA THR A 50 10.70 -1.92 14.25
C THR A 50 11.54 -1.41 13.10
N ASP A 51 12.74 -1.97 12.97
CA ASP A 51 13.65 -1.54 11.92
C ASP A 51 13.21 -1.99 10.52
N GLU A 52 12.78 -3.24 10.40
CA GLU A 52 12.34 -3.81 9.12
C GLU A 52 10.86 -3.57 8.80
N GLY A 53 10.06 -3.13 9.79
CA GLY A 53 8.62 -2.87 9.65
C GLY A 53 8.24 -2.06 8.41
N PRO A 54 8.88 -0.91 8.11
CA PRO A 54 8.58 -0.14 6.91
C PRO A 54 8.79 -0.93 5.60
N LYS A 55 9.90 -1.66 5.47
CA LYS A 55 10.22 -2.41 4.24
C LYS A 55 9.29 -3.60 4.06
N ASP A 56 9.03 -4.32 5.14
CA ASP A 56 8.19 -5.51 5.12
C ASP A 56 6.73 -5.15 4.85
N ALA A 57 6.24 -4.04 5.44
CA ALA A 57 4.89 -3.54 5.17
C ALA A 57 4.69 -3.19 3.70
N VAL A 58 5.66 -2.48 3.09
CA VAL A 58 5.60 -2.12 1.67
C VAL A 58 5.54 -3.35 0.77
N LYS A 59 6.35 -4.38 1.05
CA LYS A 59 6.32 -5.65 0.29
C LYS A 59 4.98 -6.36 0.42
N ALA A 60 4.43 -6.44 1.64
CA ALA A 60 3.15 -7.12 1.90
C ALA A 60 1.97 -6.39 1.25
N ILE A 61 1.92 -5.06 1.35
CA ILE A 61 0.90 -4.22 0.68
C ILE A 61 1.00 -4.39 -0.84
N LYS A 62 2.21 -4.32 -1.40
CA LYS A 62 2.42 -4.53 -2.85
C LYS A 62 1.93 -5.91 -3.29
N LYS A 63 2.25 -6.98 -2.53
CA LYS A 63 1.77 -8.34 -2.81
C LYS A 63 0.25 -8.45 -2.79
N ARG A 64 -0.43 -7.81 -1.83
CA ARG A 64 -1.89 -7.85 -1.73
C ARG A 64 -2.59 -7.16 -2.90
N ILE A 65 -1.97 -6.12 -3.47
CA ILE A 65 -2.57 -5.30 -4.52
C ILE A 65 -2.21 -5.81 -5.93
N VAL A 66 -0.92 -6.04 -6.19
CA VAL A 66 -0.42 -6.31 -7.54
C VAL A 66 -0.85 -7.70 -8.01
N GLY A 67 -1.64 -7.76 -9.09
CA GLY A 67 -2.11 -9.02 -9.68
C GLY A 67 -3.31 -9.65 -8.98
N ASN A 68 -3.76 -9.07 -7.87
CA ASN A 68 -4.97 -9.50 -7.20
C ASN A 68 -6.21 -9.08 -8.00
N LYS A 69 -7.23 -9.94 -8.04
CA LYS A 69 -8.52 -9.69 -8.69
C LYS A 69 -9.65 -9.51 -7.69
N ASN A 70 -9.40 -9.78 -6.40
CA ASN A 70 -10.36 -9.55 -5.35
C ASN A 70 -10.35 -8.07 -4.95
N PHE A 71 -11.32 -7.34 -5.46
CA PHE A 71 -11.53 -5.92 -5.19
C PHE A 71 -11.57 -5.57 -3.71
N ARG A 72 -12.19 -6.43 -2.90
CA ARG A 72 -12.37 -6.17 -1.48
C ARG A 72 -11.03 -6.15 -0.76
N GLU A 73 -10.19 -7.12 -1.09
CA GLU A 73 -8.81 -7.20 -0.61
C GLU A 73 -7.97 -6.00 -1.05
N ILE A 74 -8.11 -5.57 -2.31
CA ILE A 74 -7.41 -4.39 -2.84
C ILE A 74 -7.85 -3.13 -2.09
N MET A 75 -9.16 -2.92 -1.92
CA MET A 75 -9.69 -1.74 -1.21
C MET A 75 -9.21 -1.70 0.24
N LEU A 76 -9.28 -2.82 0.97
CA LEU A 76 -8.76 -2.91 2.34
C LEU A 76 -7.26 -2.61 2.40
N ALA A 77 -6.48 -3.10 1.43
CA ALA A 77 -5.05 -2.83 1.35
C ALA A 77 -4.73 -1.35 1.07
N LEU A 78 -5.53 -0.69 0.24
CA LEU A 78 -5.43 0.75 0.02
C LEU A 78 -5.78 1.51 1.31
N THR A 79 -6.80 1.10 2.05
CA THR A 79 -7.11 1.71 3.36
C THR A 79 -5.98 1.54 4.39
N VAL A 80 -5.36 0.35 4.44
CA VAL A 80 -4.16 0.12 5.26
C VAL A 80 -3.03 1.06 4.84
N LEU A 81 -2.76 1.17 3.54
CA LEU A 81 -1.73 2.08 3.02
C LEU A 81 -2.02 3.55 3.38
N GLU A 82 -3.27 3.99 3.26
CA GLU A 82 -3.69 5.34 3.64
C GLU A 82 -3.41 5.60 5.12
N THR A 83 -3.81 4.65 5.96
CA THR A 83 -3.64 4.72 7.41
C THR A 83 -2.17 4.80 7.77
N CYS A 84 -1.32 4.00 7.11
CA CYS A 84 0.13 4.04 7.31
C CYS A 84 0.72 5.37 6.86
N VAL A 85 0.30 5.95 5.72
CA VAL A 85 0.78 7.28 5.30
C VAL A 85 0.42 8.36 6.32
N LYS A 86 -0.77 8.28 6.92
CA LYS A 86 -1.24 9.24 7.93
C LYS A 86 -0.57 9.09 9.30
N ASN A 87 -0.17 7.87 9.69
CA ASN A 87 0.26 7.57 11.05
C ASN A 87 1.72 7.12 11.18
N CYS A 88 2.41 6.82 10.08
CA CYS A 88 3.81 6.38 10.10
C CYS A 88 4.79 7.52 9.80
N GLY A 89 6.03 7.32 10.23
CA GLY A 89 7.10 8.29 10.06
C GLY A 89 7.81 8.24 8.70
N HIS A 90 8.79 9.14 8.56
CA HIS A 90 9.56 9.37 7.33
C HIS A 90 10.17 8.10 6.70
N ARG A 91 10.60 7.14 7.52
CA ARG A 91 11.18 5.85 7.08
C ARG A 91 10.23 5.07 6.16
N PHE A 92 8.93 5.11 6.45
CA PHE A 92 7.90 4.49 5.61
C PHE A 92 7.62 5.33 4.36
N HIS A 93 7.49 6.65 4.52
CA HIS A 93 7.19 7.59 3.43
C HIS A 93 8.21 7.52 2.29
N LEU A 94 9.51 7.41 2.61
CA LEU A 94 10.57 7.28 1.61
C LEU A 94 10.38 6.06 0.69
N LEU A 95 9.79 4.98 1.19
CA LEU A 95 9.59 3.75 0.42
C LEU A 95 8.35 3.83 -0.48
N VAL A 96 7.25 4.39 0.04
CA VAL A 96 5.98 4.52 -0.72
C VAL A 96 5.98 5.68 -1.70
N ALA A 97 6.92 6.63 -1.57
CA ALA A 97 7.11 7.74 -2.51
C ALA A 97 8.05 7.40 -3.69
N THR A 98 8.45 6.13 -3.83
CA THR A 98 9.26 5.68 -4.98
C THR A 98 8.40 5.52 -6.24
N GLN A 99 8.98 5.82 -7.39
CA GLN A 99 8.29 5.67 -8.69
C GLN A 99 7.80 4.24 -8.92
N ASP A 100 8.60 3.23 -8.56
CA ASP A 100 8.24 1.81 -8.66
C ASP A 100 6.97 1.48 -7.84
N PHE A 101 6.86 2.04 -6.63
CA PHE A 101 5.68 1.82 -5.80
C PHE A 101 4.46 2.54 -6.38
N VAL A 102 4.61 3.81 -6.75
CA VAL A 102 3.50 4.62 -7.28
C VAL A 102 2.96 4.02 -8.59
N GLU A 103 3.82 3.75 -9.57
CA GLU A 103 3.41 3.18 -10.85
C GLU A 103 2.90 1.73 -10.70
N GLY A 104 3.57 0.94 -9.86
CA GLY A 104 3.24 -0.47 -9.68
C GLY A 104 1.94 -0.71 -8.92
N VAL A 105 1.64 0.12 -7.91
CA VAL A 105 0.55 -0.09 -6.95
C VAL A 105 -0.60 0.89 -7.15
N LEU A 106 -0.33 2.18 -7.32
CA LEU A 106 -1.37 3.20 -7.33
C LEU A 106 -1.92 3.40 -8.73
N VAL A 107 -1.06 3.60 -9.71
CA VAL A 107 -1.45 3.89 -11.09
C VAL A 107 -2.25 2.72 -11.69
N ARG A 108 -1.80 1.49 -11.46
CA ARG A 108 -2.50 0.28 -11.95
C ARG A 108 -3.81 -0.02 -11.23
N SER A 109 -3.94 0.38 -9.96
CA SER A 109 -5.14 0.11 -9.17
C SER A 109 -6.19 1.23 -9.27
N ILE A 110 -5.78 2.46 -9.63
CA ILE A 110 -6.63 3.67 -9.66
C ILE A 110 -7.07 4.04 -11.09
N LEU A 111 -6.35 3.65 -12.15
CA LEU A 111 -6.74 3.93 -13.55
C LEU A 111 -7.72 2.86 -14.10
N PRO A 112 -8.64 3.23 -14.99
CA PRO A 112 -10.10 3.29 -14.85
C PRO A 112 -10.84 1.94 -14.97
N LYS A 113 -10.19 0.79 -14.81
CA LYS A 113 -10.88 -0.51 -14.91
C LYS A 113 -11.76 -0.84 -13.69
N TYR A 114 -11.71 -0.02 -12.65
CA TYR A 114 -12.32 -0.30 -11.37
C TYR A 114 -13.08 0.93 -10.89
N ASN A 115 -14.41 0.81 -10.83
CA ASN A 115 -15.35 1.84 -10.35
C ASN A 115 -15.87 1.45 -8.96
N PRO A 116 -15.06 1.56 -7.89
CA PRO A 116 -15.57 1.51 -6.52
C PRO A 116 -16.36 2.79 -6.22
N PRO A 117 -17.19 2.81 -5.16
CA PRO A 117 -17.97 4.00 -4.80
C PRO A 117 -17.04 5.23 -4.65
N LEU A 118 -17.27 6.21 -5.54
CA LEU A 118 -16.46 7.41 -5.76
C LEU A 118 -16.01 8.20 -4.51
N PRO A 119 -16.75 8.26 -3.38
CA PRO A 119 -16.33 9.08 -2.25
C PRO A 119 -15.04 8.60 -1.57
N SER A 120 -14.77 7.30 -1.58
CA SER A 120 -13.63 6.71 -0.86
C SER A 120 -12.31 6.84 -1.62
N MET A 121 -12.33 6.59 -2.94
CA MET A 121 -11.13 6.64 -3.77
C MET A 121 -10.63 8.07 -4.05
N THR A 122 -11.54 9.04 -4.20
CA THR A 122 -11.16 10.45 -4.40
C THR A 122 -10.55 11.07 -3.14
N ALA A 123 -11.05 10.68 -1.96
CA ALA A 123 -10.45 11.07 -0.69
C ALA A 123 -9.08 10.41 -0.48
N PHE A 124 -8.92 9.15 -0.90
CA PHE A 124 -7.65 8.43 -0.86
C PHE A 124 -6.60 9.12 -1.73
N SER A 125 -6.89 9.40 -3.01
CA SER A 125 -5.94 10.07 -3.90
C SER A 125 -5.57 11.48 -3.39
N ALA A 126 -6.55 12.27 -2.92
CA ALA A 126 -6.29 13.61 -2.41
C ALA A 126 -5.48 13.63 -1.10
N SER A 127 -5.75 12.70 -0.18
CA SER A 127 -5.04 12.58 1.11
C SER A 127 -3.63 11.99 0.91
N PHE A 128 -3.52 10.97 0.05
CA PHE A 128 -2.26 10.33 -0.29
C PHE A 128 -1.33 11.30 -1.00
N SER A 129 -1.83 12.08 -1.97
CA SER A 129 -1.04 13.10 -2.68
C SER A 129 -0.61 14.24 -1.76
N HIS A 130 -1.45 14.73 -0.84
CA HIS A 130 -1.01 15.74 0.15
C HIS A 130 0.05 15.19 1.11
N GLY A 131 -0.12 13.96 1.60
CA GLY A 131 0.83 13.30 2.49
C GLY A 131 2.20 13.06 1.83
N LEU A 132 2.21 12.56 0.58
CA LEU A 132 3.44 12.30 -0.16
C LEU A 132 4.12 13.56 -0.70
N MET A 133 3.40 14.60 -1.11
CA MET A 133 4.02 15.81 -1.65
C MET A 133 4.96 16.49 -0.66
N ARG A 134 4.74 16.29 0.65
CA ARG A 134 5.64 16.82 1.69
C ARG A 134 6.98 16.08 1.77
N PHE A 135 7.07 14.86 1.21
CA PHE A 135 8.23 13.98 1.38
C PHE A 135 8.81 13.44 0.06
N ALA A 136 8.20 13.71 -1.09
CA ALA A 136 8.71 13.32 -2.41
C ALA A 136 10.09 13.97 -2.66
N PRO A 137 11.19 13.19 -2.72
CA PRO A 137 12.54 13.75 -2.78
C PRO A 137 12.99 14.13 -4.20
N THR A 138 12.15 13.91 -5.23
CA THR A 138 12.52 14.14 -6.63
C THR A 138 11.40 14.82 -7.43
N PRO A 139 11.75 15.70 -8.40
CA PRO A 139 10.77 16.42 -9.22
C PRO A 139 9.79 15.56 -10.04
N PRO A 140 10.12 14.32 -10.50
CA PRO A 140 9.15 13.48 -11.20
C PRO A 140 7.96 13.11 -10.30
N CYS A 141 8.20 12.73 -9.04
CA CYS A 141 7.12 12.35 -8.11
C CYS A 141 6.19 13.53 -7.78
N GLN A 142 6.70 14.76 -7.79
CA GLN A 142 5.88 15.97 -7.62
C GLN A 142 4.90 16.17 -8.79
N GLY A 143 5.37 15.97 -10.03
CA GLY A 143 4.53 16.08 -11.23
C GLY A 143 3.37 15.07 -11.28
N TRP A 144 3.58 13.87 -10.73
CA TRP A 144 2.52 12.85 -10.59
C TRP A 144 1.49 13.22 -9.52
N CYS A 145 1.94 13.73 -8.37
CA CYS A 145 1.05 14.17 -7.30
C CYS A 145 0.17 15.34 -7.73
N THR A 146 0.69 16.26 -8.56
CA THR A 146 -0.10 17.36 -9.13
C THR A 146 -1.05 16.89 -10.23
N SER A 147 -0.66 15.91 -11.06
CA SER A 147 -1.47 15.44 -12.19
C SER A 147 -2.68 14.58 -11.78
N THR A 148 -2.70 14.04 -10.55
CA THR A 148 -3.85 13.31 -10.00
C THR A 148 -4.85 14.23 -9.26
N MET A 149 -4.53 15.52 -9.09
CA MET A 149 -5.38 16.52 -8.43
C MET A 149 -6.21 17.39 -9.39
N THR A 150 -6.00 17.27 -10.70
CA THR A 150 -6.80 17.88 -11.78
C THR A 150 -7.66 16.84 -12.47
#